data_AF-A0A961ERA0-F1
#
_entry.id   AF-A0A961ERA0-F1
#
_cell.length_a   1.000
_cell.length_b   1.000
_cell.length_c   1.000
_cell.angle_alpha   90.00
_cell.angle_beta   90.00
_cell.angle_gamma   90.00
#
_symmetry.space_group_name_H-M   'P 1'
#
loop_
_entity.id
_entity.type
_entity.pdbx_description
1 polymer ?
#
loop_
_entity_poly.entity_id
_entity_poly.type
_entity_poly.pdbx_seq_one_letter_code
_entity_poly.pdbx_strand_id
1 'polypeptide(L)' 'QNASPAVDSVVFPATHFSGSRYWSSTTDVSNALSALAIDFSDSTIYSTGKTGNHYVRCVR' A
#
# COMPACT_ATOMS: atom_id res chain seq x y z
N GLN A 1 10.28 -17.61 -6.39
CA GLN A 1 10.90 -16.80 -5.33
C GLN A 1 9.85 -15.80 -4.89
N ASN A 2 9.29 -15.97 -3.69
CA ASN A 2 8.14 -15.21 -3.23
C ASN A 2 8.63 -13.91 -2.58
N ALA A 3 8.84 -12.87 -3.38
CA ALA A 3 9.12 -11.54 -2.85
C ALA A 3 7.78 -10.92 -2.44
N SER A 4 7.26 -11.34 -1.29
CA SER A 4 6.34 -10.51 -0.50
C SER A 4 7.18 -9.40 0.15
N PRO A 5 6.65 -8.19 0.37
CA PRO A 5 7.42 -7.14 0.98
C PRO A 5 7.53 -7.52 2.45
N ALA A 6 8.71 -7.33 3.04
CA ALA A 6 8.94 -7.66 4.44
C ALA A 6 8.24 -6.65 5.36
N VAL A 7 6.91 -6.67 5.41
CA VAL A 7 6.19 -6.05 6.52
C VAL A 7 6.16 -7.07 7.65
N ASP A 8 6.80 -6.71 8.76
CA ASP A 8 6.80 -7.54 9.95
C ASP A 8 5.46 -7.37 10.69
N SER A 9 4.68 -8.44 10.76
CA SER A 9 3.39 -8.43 11.46
C SER A 9 3.54 -8.34 12.98
N VAL A 10 4.70 -8.66 13.54
CA VAL A 10 5.01 -8.48 14.96
C VAL A 10 5.21 -7.00 15.27
N VAL A 11 5.90 -6.27 14.38
CA VAL A 11 6.09 -4.81 14.52
C VAL A 11 4.83 -4.04 14.14
N PHE A 12 4.06 -4.53 13.17
CA PHE A 12 2.84 -3.90 12.67
C PHE A 12 1.63 -4.84 12.78
N PRO A 13 1.12 -5.11 13.99
CA PRO A 13 0.06 -6.10 14.21
C PRO A 13 -1.29 -5.70 13.62
N ALA A 14 -1.53 -4.41 13.37
CA ALA A 14 -2.74 -3.90 12.70
C ALA A 14 -2.64 -3.91 11.16
N THR A 15 -1.71 -4.68 10.57
CA THR A 15 -1.62 -4.83 9.12
C THR A 15 -2.73 -5.73 8.60
N HIS A 16 -3.54 -5.22 7.67
CA HIS A 16 -4.50 -6.00 6.90
C HIS A 16 -3.80 -6.61 5.68
N PHE A 17 -3.74 -7.94 5.61
CA PHE A 17 -3.06 -8.69 4.55
C PHE A 17 -4.02 -9.32 3.52
N SER A 18 -5.33 -9.15 3.66
CA SER A 18 -6.33 -9.77 2.78
C SER A 18 -6.79 -8.79 1.71
N GLY A 19 -5.96 -8.60 0.68
CA GLY A 19 -6.29 -7.74 -0.48
C GLY A 19 -6.43 -6.25 -0.14
N SER A 20 -5.81 -5.83 0.96
CA SER A 20 -5.93 -4.47 1.49
C SER A 20 -4.76 -3.62 1.02
N ARG A 21 -5.09 -2.49 0.40
CA ARG A 21 -4.11 -1.55 -0.11
C ARG A 21 -3.84 -0.45 0.91
N TYR A 22 -2.60 0.02 0.94
CA TYR A 22 -2.15 1.12 1.77
C TYR A 22 -1.68 2.28 0.89
N TRP A 23 -2.16 3.47 1.19
CA TRP A 23 -1.77 4.70 0.51
C TRP A 23 -0.28 5.01 0.70
N SER A 24 0.37 5.42 -0.38
CA SER A 24 1.61 6.19 -0.35
C SER A 24 1.30 7.67 -0.59
N SER A 25 2.15 8.57 -0.08
CA SER A 25 2.07 10.01 -0.39
C SER A 25 2.48 10.34 -1.84
N THR A 26 2.90 9.32 -2.61
CA THR A 26 3.40 9.48 -3.97
C THR A 26 2.26 9.60 -4.98
N THR A 27 2.21 10.73 -5.70
CA THR A 27 1.35 10.88 -6.89
C THR A 27 1.93 10.06 -8.03
N ASP A 28 1.08 9.39 -8.81
CA ASP A 28 1.53 8.68 -10.01
C ASP A 28 2.02 9.68 -11.07
N VAL A 29 3.25 9.49 -11.54
CA VAL A 29 3.89 10.36 -12.54
C VAL A 29 3.19 10.29 -13.90
N SER A 30 2.53 9.19 -14.21
CA SER A 30 1.80 8.98 -15.47
C SER A 30 0.40 9.60 -15.44
N ASN A 31 -0.18 9.79 -14.26
CA ASN A 31 -1.51 10.37 -14.07
C ASN A 31 -1.62 11.11 -12.73
N ALA A 32 -1.63 12.44 -12.80
CA ALA A 32 -1.71 13.31 -11.62
C ALA A 32 -3.00 13.15 -10.79
N LEU A 33 -4.05 12.55 -11.34
CA LEU A 33 -5.30 12.24 -10.64
C LEU A 33 -5.20 10.96 -9.78
N SER A 34 -4.13 10.17 -9.97
CA SER A 34 -3.86 8.94 -9.24
C SER A 34 -2.73 9.10 -8.22
N ALA A 35 -2.72 8.22 -7.22
CA ALA A 35 -1.63 8.02 -6.28
C ALA A 35 -1.25 6.54 -6.23
N LEU A 36 -0.03 6.27 -5.75
CA LEU A 36 0.46 4.91 -5.58
C LEU A 36 -0.09 4.30 -4.29
N ALA A 37 -0.43 3.02 -4.34
CA ALA A 37 -0.80 2.22 -3.19
C ALA A 37 -0.11 0.86 -3.24
N ILE A 38 0.18 0.27 -2.08
CA ILE A 38 0.84 -1.04 -1.96
C ILE A 38 -0.10 -2.05 -1.31
N ASP A 39 -0.17 -3.25 -1.85
CA ASP A 39 -0.74 -4.41 -1.17
C ASP A 39 0.40 -5.20 -0.51
N PHE A 40 0.34 -5.34 0.81
CA PHE A 40 1.38 -6.03 1.57
C PHE A 40 1.28 -7.56 1.51
N SER A 41 0.21 -8.12 0.95
CA SER A 41 0.05 -9.57 0.79
C SER A 41 1.01 -10.15 -0.23
N ASP A 42 1.29 -9.40 -1.30
CA ASP A 42 2.06 -9.84 -2.46
C ASP A 42 3.10 -8.80 -2.96
N SER A 43 3.18 -7.63 -2.34
CA SER A 43 4.02 -6.47 -2.74
C SER A 43 3.60 -5.78 -4.01
N THR A 44 2.39 -6.02 -4.51
CA THR A 44 1.95 -5.37 -5.73
C THR A 44 1.73 -3.88 -5.47
N ILE A 45 2.34 -3.05 -6.33
CA ILE A 45 2.11 -1.60 -6.36
C ILE A 45 1.00 -1.32 -7.37
N TYR A 46 0.02 -0.53 -6.95
CA TYR A 46 -1.13 -0.11 -7.75
C TYR A 46 -1.10 1.39 -7.96
N SER A 47 -1.59 1.82 -9.13
CA SER A 47 -2.03 3.20 -9.36
C SER A 47 -3.53 3.28 -9.18
N THR A 48 -3.98 4.17 -8.32
CA THR A 48 -5.39 4.28 -7.92
C THR A 48 -5.79 5.74 -7.78
N GLY A 49 -7.03 6.10 -8.15
CA GLY A 49 -7.52 7.47 -8.06
C GLY A 49 -7.46 8.01 -6.63
N LYS A 50 -7.01 9.25 -6.44
CA LYS A 50 -6.76 9.89 -5.12
C LYS A 50 -7.97 9.93 -4.17
N THR A 51 -9.17 9.70 -4.70
CA THR A 51 -10.44 9.63 -3.95
C THR A 51 -10.78 8.22 -3.46
N GLY A 52 -9.91 7.23 -3.71
CA GLY A 52 -10.11 5.84 -3.31
C GLY A 52 -10.05 5.61 -1.79
N ASN A 53 -10.68 4.53 -1.36
CA ASN A 53 -10.68 4.12 0.05
C ASN A 53 -9.57 3.07 0.29
N HIS A 54 -8.40 3.51 0.72
CA HIS A 54 -7.28 2.64 1.12
C HIS A 54 -6.79 2.99 2.52
N TYR A 55 -6.09 2.06 3.16
CA TYR A 55 -5.59 2.22 4.53
C TYR A 55 -4.40 3.18 4.58
N VAL A 56 -4.17 3.77 5.75
CA VAL A 56 -2.96 4.55 6.05
C VAL A 56 -2.26 3.94 7.27
N ARG A 57 -0.95 4.14 7.36
CA ARG A 57 -0.15 3.74 8.53
C ARG A 57 0.72 4.89 8.97
N CYS A 58 0.61 5.26 10.24
CA CYS A 58 1.59 6.13 10.89
C CYS A 58 2.83 5.31 11.24
N VAL A 59 4.02 5.80 10.87
CA VAL A 59 5.31 5.22 11.25
C VAL A 59 5.98 6.12 12.28
N ARG A 60 6.67 5.54 13.26
CA ARG A 60 7.40 6.26 14.31
C ARG A 60 8.89 6.07 14.15
#